data_AF-A0AAN5B1V3-F1
#
_entry.id   AF-A0AAN5B1V3-F1
#
_cell.length_a   1.000
_cell.length_b   1.000
_cell.length_c   1.000
_cell.angle_alpha   90.00
_cell.angle_beta   90.00
_cell.angle_gamma   90.00
#
_symmetry.space_group_name_H-M   'P 1'
#
loop_
_entity.id
_entity.type
_entity.pdbx_description
1 polymer ?
#
loop_
_entity_poly.entity_id
_entity_poly.type
_entity_poly.pdbx_seq_one_letter_code
_entity_poly.pdbx_strand_id
1 'polypeptide(L)'
;MAHVSRFLSSLAIAACALCASPWVAAQTQAADPHAVKQVADADFVATGKSYNVDFGDQKFRLDFKSAREMVFTSPDGKNIANVDIQVTALGNDVYMIYWSRRAGQHVVHVDDFRNGVAYTNIFLPDGSASRRKGTLVQIP
;
A
#
# COMPACT_ATOMS: atom_id res chain seq x y z
N MET A 1 -32.82 -54.64 -36.27
CA MET A 1 -34.13 -54.54 -36.97
C MET A 1 -34.93 -53.45 -36.26
N ALA A 2 -35.38 -52.45 -37.03
CA ALA A 2 -36.45 -51.46 -36.78
C ALA A 2 -36.34 -50.43 -35.62
N HIS A 3 -36.09 -49.18 -36.03
CA HIS A 3 -36.66 -47.94 -35.48
C HIS A 3 -38.16 -48.06 -35.16
N VAL A 4 -38.66 -47.33 -34.14
CA VAL A 4 -39.79 -46.37 -34.28
C VAL A 4 -39.72 -45.31 -33.17
N SER A 5 -39.75 -44.04 -33.60
CA SER A 5 -40.05 -42.84 -32.83
C SER A 5 -41.56 -42.57 -32.82
N ARG A 6 -42.13 -42.04 -31.73
CA ARG A 6 -43.27 -41.10 -31.77
C ARG A 6 -43.51 -40.39 -30.43
N PHE A 7 -43.37 -39.07 -30.50
CA PHE A 7 -44.05 -37.99 -29.77
C PHE A 7 -45.56 -38.27 -29.51
N LEU A 8 -46.35 -37.63 -28.63
CA LEU A 8 -46.40 -36.32 -27.96
C LEU A 8 -47.50 -36.47 -26.88
N SER A 9 -47.50 -35.64 -25.82
CA SER A 9 -48.73 -34.96 -25.34
C SER A 9 -48.42 -34.07 -24.14
N SER A 10 -48.70 -32.79 -24.36
CA SER A 10 -48.55 -31.66 -23.47
C SER A 10 -49.46 -31.73 -22.25
N LEU A 11 -48.99 -31.22 -21.10
CA LEU A 11 -49.86 -30.55 -20.15
C LEU A 11 -49.13 -29.32 -19.58
N ALA A 12 -49.65 -28.15 -19.90
CA ALA A 12 -49.27 -26.89 -19.30
C ALA A 12 -49.96 -26.75 -17.94
N ILE A 13 -49.20 -26.41 -16.89
CA ILE A 13 -49.75 -25.81 -15.67
C ILE A 13 -48.86 -24.62 -15.32
N ALA A 14 -49.45 -23.43 -15.40
CA ALA A 14 -48.88 -22.19 -14.88
C ALA A 14 -49.05 -22.16 -13.35
N ALA A 15 -48.02 -21.73 -12.62
CA ALA A 15 -48.16 -21.30 -11.23
C ALA A 15 -47.11 -20.25 -10.83
N CYS A 16 -47.64 -19.05 -10.58
CA CYS A 16 -47.19 -17.94 -9.74
C CYS A 16 -45.80 -17.95 -9.07
N ALA A 17 -45.05 -16.90 -9.39
CA ALA A 17 -44.34 -15.96 -8.51
C ALA A 17 -43.81 -16.45 -7.15
N LEU A 18 -42.48 -16.47 -7.02
CA LEU A 18 -41.79 -16.03 -5.81
C LEU A 18 -40.58 -15.17 -6.22
N CYS A 19 -40.73 -13.86 -6.04
CA CYS A 19 -39.61 -12.92 -6.02
C CYS A 19 -38.72 -13.25 -4.82
N ALA A 20 -37.74 -14.12 -5.00
CA ALA A 20 -36.67 -14.28 -4.04
C ALA A 20 -35.67 -13.14 -4.27
N SER A 21 -35.93 -11.98 -3.69
CA SER A 21 -34.90 -10.96 -3.51
C SER A 21 -33.80 -11.58 -2.66
N PRO A 22 -32.56 -11.77 -3.15
CA PRO A 22 -31.47 -12.07 -2.25
C PRO A 22 -31.20 -10.76 -1.51
N TRP A 23 -31.80 -10.63 -0.33
CA TRP A 23 -31.22 -9.79 0.71
C TRP A 23 -29.84 -10.38 0.96
N VAL A 24 -28.83 -9.85 0.26
CA VAL A 24 -27.44 -10.07 0.62
C VAL A 24 -27.31 -9.38 1.96
N ALA A 25 -27.48 -10.15 3.04
CA ALA A 25 -27.06 -9.71 4.35
C ALA A 25 -25.57 -9.42 4.22
N ALA A 26 -25.23 -8.13 4.14
CA ALA A 26 -23.86 -7.68 4.22
C ALA A 26 -23.36 -8.12 5.60
N GLN A 27 -22.69 -9.27 5.65
CA GLN A 27 -21.96 -9.69 6.83
C GLN A 27 -20.87 -8.64 7.02
N THR A 28 -21.12 -7.73 7.96
CA THR A 28 -20.10 -6.80 8.43
C THR A 28 -19.09 -7.65 9.18
N GLN A 29 -18.08 -8.15 8.48
CA GLN A 29 -16.93 -8.76 9.13
C GLN A 29 -16.39 -7.71 10.09
N ALA A 30 -16.37 -8.01 11.39
CA ALA A 30 -15.79 -7.12 12.38
C ALA A 30 -14.35 -6.82 11.94
N ALA A 31 -14.03 -5.53 11.77
CA ALA A 31 -12.69 -5.12 11.37
C ALA A 31 -11.68 -5.59 12.43
N ASP A 32 -10.56 -6.16 11.98
CA ASP A 32 -9.48 -6.59 12.87
C ASP A 32 -8.93 -5.37 13.64
N PRO A 33 -9.01 -5.35 14.99
CA PRO A 33 -8.54 -4.22 15.79
C PRO A 33 -7.03 -4.03 15.74
N HIS A 34 -6.28 -5.02 15.24
CA HIS A 34 -4.83 -4.98 15.08
C HIS A 34 -4.39 -4.68 13.64
N ALA A 35 -5.33 -4.49 12.72
CA ALA A 35 -5.00 -4.15 11.35
C ALA A 35 -4.37 -2.75 11.27
N VAL A 36 -3.23 -2.66 10.61
CA VAL A 36 -2.57 -1.38 10.35
C VAL A 36 -3.32 -0.64 9.23
N LYS A 37 -4.01 0.43 9.60
CA LYS A 37 -4.71 1.28 8.63
C LYS A 37 -3.71 2.01 7.75
N GLN A 38 -3.77 1.78 6.45
CA GLN A 38 -3.02 2.54 5.46
C GLN A 38 -3.59 3.96 5.32
N VAL A 39 -2.69 4.92 5.15
CA VAL A 39 -3.05 6.34 4.98
C VAL A 39 -3.61 6.58 3.57
N ALA A 40 -4.63 7.43 3.44
CA ALA A 40 -5.12 7.88 2.14
C ALA A 40 -4.24 9.03 1.63
N ASP A 41 -4.15 9.21 0.31
CA ASP A 41 -3.24 10.21 -0.29
C ASP A 41 -3.51 11.64 0.22
N ALA A 42 -4.78 11.98 0.45
CA ALA A 42 -5.21 13.27 0.99
C ALA A 42 -4.78 13.51 2.46
N ASP A 43 -4.52 12.44 3.20
CA ASP A 43 -4.14 12.49 4.62
C ASP A 43 -2.62 12.35 4.81
N PHE A 44 -1.86 12.12 3.74
CA PHE A 44 -0.41 12.05 3.78
C PHE A 44 0.21 13.37 3.33
N VAL A 45 0.76 14.13 4.27
CA VAL A 45 1.29 15.48 3.99
C VAL A 45 2.41 15.54 2.96
N ALA A 46 3.09 14.41 2.68
CA ALA A 46 4.16 14.35 1.70
C ALA A 46 3.65 14.07 0.28
N THR A 47 2.37 13.72 0.08
CA THR A 47 1.81 13.47 -1.25
C THR A 47 2.10 14.63 -2.21
N GLY A 48 2.71 14.32 -3.35
CA GLY A 48 3.08 15.29 -4.38
C GLY A 48 4.32 16.13 -4.05
N LYS A 49 5.00 15.87 -2.94
CA LYS A 49 6.17 16.62 -2.49
C LYS A 49 7.44 15.78 -2.55
N SER A 50 8.56 16.47 -2.56
CA SER A 50 9.88 15.88 -2.64
C SER A 50 10.73 16.31 -1.46
N TYR A 51 11.57 15.40 -0.97
CA TYR A 51 12.40 15.61 0.21
C TYR A 51 13.82 15.08 -0.02
N ASN A 52 14.80 15.81 0.47
CA ASN A 52 16.13 15.29 0.71
C ASN A 52 16.20 14.76 2.14
N VAL A 53 16.68 13.53 2.28
CA VAL A 53 16.99 12.91 3.56
C VAL A 53 18.50 12.82 3.70
N ASP A 54 19.03 13.25 4.85
CA ASP A 54 20.47 13.23 5.15
C ASP A 54 20.73 12.50 6.47
N PHE A 55 21.25 11.28 6.39
CA PHE A 55 21.67 10.45 7.53
C PHE A 55 23.19 10.54 7.80
N GLY A 56 23.87 11.55 7.26
CA GLY A 56 25.31 11.73 7.32
C GLY A 56 26.01 11.15 6.08
N ASP A 57 26.49 9.91 6.19
CA ASP A 57 27.17 9.19 5.10
C ASP A 57 26.21 8.70 4.00
N GLN A 58 24.90 8.70 4.28
CA GLN A 58 23.86 8.27 3.35
C GLN A 58 22.84 9.39 3.14
N LYS A 59 22.68 9.81 1.88
CA LYS A 59 21.78 10.90 1.49
C LYS A 59 20.89 10.45 0.33
N PHE A 60 19.60 10.69 0.43
CA PHE A 60 18.64 10.23 -0.58
C PHE A 60 17.69 11.35 -0.95
N ARG A 61 17.19 11.31 -2.17
CA ARG A 61 16.02 12.09 -2.57
C ARG A 61 14.81 11.15 -2.65
N LEU A 62 13.72 11.58 -2.03
CA LEU A 62 12.45 10.87 -1.98
C LEU A 62 11.37 11.77 -2.60
N ASP A 63 10.78 11.33 -3.72
CA ASP A 63 9.67 12.03 -4.37
C ASP A 63 8.37 11.25 -4.14
N PHE A 64 7.55 11.67 -3.19
CA PHE A 64 6.31 10.98 -2.85
C PHE A 64 5.22 11.32 -3.87
N LYS A 65 4.83 10.35 -4.68
CA LYS A 65 3.75 10.52 -5.67
C LYS A 65 2.38 10.36 -5.02
N SER A 66 2.28 9.47 -4.04
CA SER A 66 1.07 9.18 -3.26
C SER A 66 1.44 8.56 -1.91
N ALA A 67 0.46 8.13 -1.12
CA ALA A 67 0.71 7.30 0.07
C ALA A 67 1.08 5.84 -0.27
N ARG A 68 1.20 5.51 -1.58
CA ARG A 68 1.48 4.16 -2.09
C ARG A 68 2.68 4.10 -3.03
N GLU A 69 3.12 5.22 -3.57
CA GLU A 69 4.23 5.29 -4.53
C GLU A 69 5.20 6.42 -4.19
N MET A 70 6.48 6.10 -4.23
CA MET A 70 7.59 7.05 -4.10
C MET A 70 8.60 6.79 -5.21
N VAL A 71 9.24 7.85 -5.71
CA VAL A 71 10.47 7.71 -6.50
C VAL A 71 11.65 7.90 -5.58
N PHE A 72 12.45 6.86 -5.44
CA PHE A 72 13.70 6.86 -4.70
C PHE A 72 14.84 7.24 -5.65
N THR A 73 15.71 8.16 -5.24
CA THR A 73 16.96 8.48 -5.92
C THR A 73 18.16 8.31 -4.97
N SER A 74 19.15 7.53 -5.41
CA SER A 74 20.40 7.29 -4.68
C SER A 74 21.25 8.56 -4.50
N PRO A 75 22.19 8.58 -3.55
CA PRO A 75 23.03 9.75 -3.30
C PRO A 75 23.79 10.27 -4.53
N ASP A 76 24.19 9.36 -5.42
CA ASP A 76 24.92 9.68 -6.65
C ASP A 76 24.01 10.04 -7.84
N GLY A 77 22.68 10.02 -7.64
CA GLY A 77 21.69 10.29 -8.68
C GLY A 77 21.56 9.21 -9.76
N LYS A 78 22.35 8.13 -9.71
CA LYS A 78 22.41 7.12 -10.78
C LYS A 78 21.33 6.06 -10.68
N ASN A 79 20.84 5.79 -9.48
CA ASN A 79 19.83 4.78 -9.21
C ASN A 79 18.53 5.49 -8.82
N ILE A 80 17.65 5.62 -9.82
CA ILE A 80 16.30 6.14 -9.68
C ILE A 80 15.34 4.96 -9.82
N ALA A 81 14.40 4.82 -8.89
CA ALA A 81 13.41 3.75 -8.94
C ALA A 81 12.07 4.19 -8.36
N ASN A 82 10.98 3.86 -9.05
CA ASN A 82 9.66 3.86 -8.46
C ASN A 82 9.57 2.69 -7.49
N VAL A 83 9.07 2.96 -6.29
CA VAL A 83 8.92 1.98 -5.23
C VAL A 83 7.51 2.06 -4.65
N ASP A 84 6.91 0.89 -4.49
CA ASP A 84 5.68 0.76 -3.72
C ASP A 84 6.01 0.95 -2.24
N ILE A 85 5.28 1.85 -1.60
CA ILE A 85 5.43 2.17 -0.18
C ILE A 85 4.15 1.83 0.59
N GLN A 86 4.31 1.52 1.87
CA GLN A 86 3.22 1.38 2.83
C GLN A 86 3.37 2.47 3.88
N VAL A 87 2.33 3.27 4.07
CA VAL A 87 2.37 4.45 4.95
C VAL A 87 1.36 4.28 6.08
N THR A 88 1.85 4.41 7.30
CA THR A 88 1.05 4.40 8.54
C THR A 88 1.22 5.73 9.25
N ALA A 89 0.11 6.41 9.54
CA ALA A 89 0.14 7.62 10.34
C ALA A 89 0.38 7.26 11.80
N LEU A 90 1.39 7.88 12.43
CA LEU A 90 1.63 7.83 13.87
C LEU A 90 1.05 9.05 14.60
N GLY A 91 0.46 9.97 13.83
CA GLY A 91 -0.14 11.23 14.27
C GLY A 91 0.82 12.40 14.08
N ASN A 92 0.31 13.63 14.15
CA ASN A 92 1.16 14.81 14.33
C ASN A 92 2.18 15.02 13.17
N ASP A 93 1.76 14.69 11.93
CA ASP A 93 2.61 14.66 10.72
C ASP A 93 3.83 13.73 10.81
N VAL A 94 3.74 12.73 11.68
CA VAL A 94 4.71 11.64 11.79
C VAL A 94 4.14 10.40 11.11
N TYR A 95 4.94 9.79 10.24
CA TYR A 95 4.54 8.61 9.47
C TYR A 95 5.61 7.53 9.56
N MET A 96 5.17 6.29 9.73
CA MET A 96 6.00 5.13 9.45
C MET A 96 5.83 4.75 7.99
N ILE A 97 6.95 4.63 7.26
CA ILE A 97 6.96 4.34 5.82
C ILE A 97 7.80 3.10 5.60
N TYR A 98 7.21 2.05 5.04
CA TYR A 98 7.90 0.80 4.73
C TYR A 98 7.98 0.58 3.23
N TRP A 99 9.11 0.08 2.75
CA TRP A 99 9.24 -0.47 1.40
C TRP A 99 10.32 -1.53 1.28
N SER A 100 10.28 -2.25 0.16
CA SER A 100 11.28 -3.23 -0.24
C SER A 100 11.48 -3.11 -1.75
N ARG A 101 12.72 -3.13 -2.21
CA ARG A 101 13.04 -3.10 -3.66
C ARG A 101 13.42 -4.46 -4.22
N ARG A 102 13.75 -5.42 -3.35
CA ARG A 102 14.13 -6.79 -3.70
C ARG A 102 14.07 -7.68 -2.46
N ALA A 103 13.98 -8.99 -2.68
CA ALA A 103 13.98 -9.98 -1.60
C ALA A 103 15.17 -9.78 -0.65
N GLY A 104 14.88 -9.82 0.66
CA GLY A 104 15.87 -9.63 1.72
C GLY A 104 16.28 -8.17 1.96
N GLN A 105 15.83 -7.20 1.15
CA GLN A 105 16.02 -5.79 1.44
C GLN A 105 14.74 -5.19 2.02
N HIS A 106 14.84 -4.59 3.20
CA HIS A 106 13.71 -3.94 3.85
C HIS A 106 14.13 -2.58 4.36
N VAL A 107 13.31 -1.56 4.13
CA VAL A 107 13.54 -0.21 4.65
C VAL A 107 12.31 0.23 5.42
N VAL A 108 12.52 0.69 6.65
CA VAL A 108 11.48 1.30 7.48
C VAL A 108 11.95 2.69 7.86
N HIS A 109 11.18 3.69 7.49
CA HIS A 109 11.35 5.06 7.93
C HIS A 109 10.33 5.40 9.02
N VAL A 110 10.72 6.28 9.94
CA VAL A 110 9.80 7.08 10.75
C VAL A 110 10.16 8.53 10.50
N ASP A 111 9.30 9.20 9.75
CA ASP A 111 9.54 10.53 9.21
C ASP A 111 8.59 11.52 9.89
N ASP A 112 9.17 12.49 10.61
CA ASP A 112 8.49 13.63 11.22
C ASP A 112 8.63 14.84 10.28
N PHE A 113 7.60 15.05 9.46
CA PHE A 113 7.60 16.09 8.44
C PHE A 113 7.49 17.50 9.01
N ARG A 114 7.00 17.63 10.25
CA ARG A 114 6.83 18.91 10.92
C ARG A 114 8.12 19.40 11.55
N ASN A 115 8.91 18.49 12.14
CA ASN A 115 10.19 18.82 12.75
C ASN A 115 11.39 18.59 11.81
N GLY A 116 11.17 18.03 10.62
CA GLY A 116 12.21 17.81 9.61
C GLY A 116 13.23 16.75 10.04
N VAL A 117 12.76 15.68 10.68
CA VAL A 117 13.60 14.58 11.21
C VAL A 117 13.16 13.26 10.61
N ALA A 118 14.13 12.44 10.20
CA ALA A 118 13.90 11.08 9.76
C ALA A 118 14.67 10.09 10.63
N TYR A 119 14.07 8.93 10.88
CA TYR A 119 14.73 7.74 11.43
C TYR A 119 14.59 6.61 10.43
N THR A 120 15.64 5.80 10.25
CA THR A 120 15.59 4.66 9.33
C THR A 120 16.15 3.40 9.97
N ASN A 121 15.53 2.27 9.64
CA ASN A 121 16.10 0.94 9.74
C ASN A 121 16.20 0.36 8.33
N ILE A 122 17.40 -0.05 7.92
CA ILE A 122 17.67 -0.67 6.62
C ILE A 122 18.23 -2.05 6.88
N PHE A 123 17.57 -3.07 6.34
CA PHE A 123 18.02 -4.45 6.34
C PHE A 123 18.43 -4.84 4.92
N LEU A 124 19.56 -5.51 4.78
CA LEU A 124 20.08 -5.97 3.51
C LEU A 124 20.00 -7.51 3.39
N PRO A 125 20.06 -8.05 2.16
CA PRO A 125 19.92 -9.49 1.93
C PRO A 125 20.99 -10.36 2.61
N ASP A 126 22.14 -9.79 2.96
CA ASP A 126 23.22 -10.45 3.69
C ASP A 126 22.96 -10.52 5.22
N GLY A 127 21.81 -10.03 5.68
CA GLY A 127 21.43 -9.96 7.09
C GLY A 127 22.00 -8.76 7.83
N SER A 128 22.81 -7.91 7.18
CA SER A 128 23.28 -6.68 7.80
C SER A 128 22.13 -5.69 8.00
N ALA A 129 22.22 -4.92 9.08
CA ALA A 129 21.24 -3.92 9.44
C ALA A 129 21.94 -2.60 9.79
N SER A 130 21.36 -1.48 9.36
CA SER A 130 21.77 -0.15 9.78
C SER A 130 20.58 0.61 10.35
N ARG A 131 20.84 1.40 11.40
CA ARG A 131 19.86 2.27 12.03
C ARG A 131 20.44 3.67 12.15
N ARG A 132 19.72 4.67 11.62
CA ARG A 132 20.21 6.05 11.56
C ARG A 132 19.12 7.06 11.89
N LYS A 133 19.55 8.25 12.29
CA LYS A 133 18.74 9.47 12.44
C LYS A 133 19.33 10.53 11.52
N GLY A 134 18.47 11.29 10.87
CA GLY A 134 18.86 12.29 9.89
C GLY A 134 17.90 13.46 9.81
N THR A 135 18.18 14.38 8.90
CA THR A 135 17.27 15.47 8.55
C THR A 135 16.37 15.07 7.40
N LEU A 136 15.20 15.72 7.33
CA LEU A 136 14.21 15.58 6.27
C LEU A 136 13.84 16.99 5.81
N VAL A 137 14.32 17.38 4.63
CA VAL A 137 14.17 18.75 4.11
C VAL A 137 13.38 18.71 2.82
N GLN A 138 12.23 19.37 2.79
CA GLN A 138 11.44 19.52 1.57
C GLN A 138 12.25 20.29 0.53
N ILE A 139 12.21 19.83 -0.72
CA ILE A 139 12.78 20.53 -1.87
C ILE A 139 11.66 21.09 -2.76
N PRO A 140 11.88 22.27 -3.40
CA PRO A 140 10.92 22.88 -4.32
C PRO A 140 10.61 22.02 -5.55
#